data_AF-A0A397UNS6-F1
#
_entry.id   AF-A0A397UNS6-F1
#
_cell.length_a   1.000
_cell.length_b   1.000
_cell.length_c   1.000
_cell.angle_alpha   90.00
_cell.angle_beta   90.00
_cell.angle_gamma   90.00
#
_symmetry.space_group_name_H-M   'P 1'
#
loop_
_entity.id
_entity.type
_entity.pdbx_description
1 polymer ?
#
loop_
_entity_poly.entity_id
_entity_poly.type
_entity_poly.pdbx_seq_one_letter_code
_entity_poly.pdbx_strand_id
1 'polypeptide(L)'
;MLKTRSIAIFITLFVFIFTYLHATPLPCEKAVAIFEYLVGEVTFEQGGENITNFNGEFKQGFDENAPDKYFINIGGVYQGTFADYNITIDPPGAGPWKATLPGNLSSLDVSSKNGVAFMVFKENNVLELALIWPSAC
;
A
#
# COMPACT_ATOMS: atom_id res chain seq x y z
N MET A 1 -55.51 8.31 -4.21
CA MET A 1 -54.33 8.77 -4.99
C MET A 1 -53.09 9.10 -4.16
N LEU A 2 -53.22 9.61 -2.92
CA LEU A 2 -52.06 9.85 -2.03
C LEU A 2 -51.31 8.56 -1.64
N LYS A 3 -52.07 7.48 -1.38
CA LYS A 3 -51.56 6.19 -0.89
C LYS A 3 -50.66 5.46 -1.90
N THR A 4 -51.00 5.48 -3.18
CA THR A 4 -50.18 4.91 -4.28
C THR A 4 -48.94 5.75 -4.58
N ARG A 5 -49.01 7.08 -4.42
CA ARG A 5 -47.86 7.98 -4.54
C ARG A 5 -46.80 7.74 -3.47
N SER A 6 -47.21 7.50 -2.22
CA SER A 6 -46.27 7.16 -1.14
C SER A 6 -45.52 5.85 -1.40
N ILE A 7 -46.21 4.80 -1.86
CA ILE A 7 -45.59 3.50 -2.13
C ILE A 7 -44.55 3.61 -3.27
N ALA A 8 -44.87 4.36 -4.32
CA ALA A 8 -43.92 4.60 -5.42
C ALA A 8 -42.63 5.27 -4.94
N ILE A 9 -42.73 6.28 -4.08
CA ILE A 9 -41.56 6.97 -3.50
C ILE A 9 -40.70 6.01 -2.68
N PHE A 10 -41.32 5.15 -1.84
CA PHE A 10 -40.57 4.17 -1.06
C PHE A 10 -39.84 3.15 -1.94
N ILE A 11 -40.47 2.66 -3.01
CA ILE A 11 -39.83 1.73 -3.95
C ILE A 11 -38.64 2.42 -4.64
N THR A 12 -38.80 3.66 -5.11
CA THR A 12 -37.70 4.41 -5.74
C THR A 12 -36.55 4.64 -4.78
N LEU A 13 -36.82 4.99 -3.52
CA LEU A 13 -35.80 5.18 -2.48
C LEU A 13 -35.06 3.86 -2.20
N PHE A 14 -35.79 2.75 -2.11
CA PHE A 14 -35.22 1.43 -1.86
C PHE A 14 -34.32 0.99 -3.02
N VAL A 15 -34.76 1.14 -4.27
CA VAL A 15 -33.93 0.86 -5.46
C VAL A 15 -32.67 1.73 -5.44
N PHE A 16 -32.78 3.02 -5.11
CA PHE A 16 -31.63 3.91 -5.00
C PHE A 16 -30.63 3.40 -3.96
N ILE A 17 -31.09 3.08 -2.74
CA ILE A 17 -30.23 2.53 -1.68
C ILE A 17 -29.54 1.24 -2.13
N PHE A 18 -30.28 0.28 -2.73
CA PHE A 18 -29.70 -0.99 -3.19
C PHE A 18 -28.71 -0.82 -4.35
N THR A 19 -28.94 0.14 -5.26
CA THR A 19 -27.97 0.43 -6.33
C THR A 19 -26.70 1.09 -5.81
N TYR A 20 -26.78 1.91 -4.77
CA TYR A 20 -25.61 2.55 -4.16
C TYR A 20 -24.88 1.65 -3.16
N LEU A 21 -25.57 0.70 -2.51
CA LEU A 21 -24.95 -0.21 -1.54
C LEU A 21 -24.07 -1.29 -2.20
N HIS A 22 -24.32 -1.67 -3.45
CA HIS A 22 -23.49 -2.63 -4.19
C HIS A 22 -22.23 -2.01 -4.82
N ALA A 23 -22.03 -0.69 -4.71
CA ALA A 23 -20.94 0.00 -5.38
C ALA A 23 -19.72 0.27 -4.50
N THR A 24 -19.67 -0.24 -3.26
CA THR A 24 -18.43 -0.23 -2.48
C THR A 24 -17.52 -1.35 -3.02
N PRO A 25 -16.41 -1.03 -3.72
CA PRO A 25 -15.46 -2.05 -4.12
C PRO A 25 -14.98 -2.78 -2.86
N LEU A 26 -14.89 -4.10 -2.95
CA LEU A 26 -14.30 -4.91 -1.88
C LEU A 26 -12.91 -4.33 -1.59
N PRO A 27 -12.58 -4.03 -0.32
CA PRO A 27 -11.26 -3.55 0.02
C PRO A 27 -10.26 -4.61 -0.41
N CYS A 28 -9.37 -4.27 -1.34
CA CYS A 28 -8.28 -5.15 -1.69
C CYS A 28 -7.44 -5.37 -0.43
N GLU A 29 -7.30 -6.63 -0.02
CA GLU A 29 -6.60 -7.00 1.21
C GLU A 29 -5.09 -7.02 1.02
N LYS A 30 -4.62 -7.00 -0.24
CA LYS A 30 -3.22 -7.15 -0.61
C LYS A 30 -2.80 -6.25 -1.77
N ALA A 31 -1.55 -5.77 -1.72
CA ALA A 31 -0.90 -4.97 -2.75
C ALA A 31 0.59 -5.30 -2.81
N VAL A 32 1.24 -5.01 -3.94
CA VAL A 32 2.64 -5.38 -4.21
C VAL A 32 3.38 -4.25 -4.90
N ALA A 33 4.62 -4.01 -4.50
CA ALA A 33 5.58 -3.19 -5.23
C ALA A 33 6.76 -4.06 -5.67
N ILE A 34 7.08 -4.02 -6.96
CA ILE A 34 8.18 -4.78 -7.57
C ILE A 34 9.32 -3.82 -7.90
N PHE A 35 10.51 -4.15 -7.42
CA PHE A 35 11.75 -3.40 -7.63
C PHE A 35 12.65 -4.20 -8.58
N GLU A 36 12.83 -3.69 -9.79
CA GLU A 36 13.61 -4.37 -10.83
C GLU A 36 15.11 -4.26 -10.55
N TYR A 37 15.58 -3.08 -10.15
CA TYR A 37 16.98 -2.84 -9.84
C TYR A 37 17.39 -3.47 -8.51
N LEU A 38 16.60 -3.36 -7.45
CA LEU A 38 16.91 -4.00 -6.16
C LEU A 38 16.62 -5.52 -6.16
N VAL A 39 16.01 -6.04 -7.23
CA VAL A 39 15.56 -7.42 -7.38
C VAL A 39 14.79 -7.84 -6.13
N GLY A 40 13.70 -7.12 -5.86
CA GLY A 40 12.95 -7.26 -4.64
C GLY A 40 11.45 -7.09 -4.84
N GLU A 41 10.72 -7.65 -3.91
CA GLU A 41 9.27 -7.58 -3.84
C GLU A 41 8.90 -7.10 -2.44
N VAL A 42 8.02 -6.10 -2.38
CA VAL A 42 7.41 -5.65 -1.14
C VAL A 42 5.92 -5.91 -1.22
N THR A 43 5.44 -6.77 -0.32
CA THR A 43 4.03 -7.13 -0.20
C THR A 43 3.39 -6.33 0.92
N PHE A 44 2.17 -5.87 0.70
CA PHE A 44 1.35 -5.14 1.65
C PHE A 44 0.10 -5.94 1.95
N GLU A 45 -0.27 -6.04 3.22
CA GLU A 45 -1.43 -6.78 3.68
C GLU A 45 -2.16 -6.00 4.77
N GLN A 46 -3.50 -6.03 4.76
CA GLN A 46 -4.30 -5.45 5.82
C GLN A 46 -4.15 -6.29 7.11
N GLY A 47 -3.66 -5.67 8.19
CA GLY A 47 -3.40 -6.33 9.48
C GLY A 47 -4.51 -6.22 10.53
N GLY A 48 -5.51 -5.35 10.30
CA GLY A 48 -6.58 -4.99 11.23
C GLY A 48 -7.18 -3.63 10.86
N GLU A 49 -8.09 -3.07 11.65
CA GLU A 49 -8.61 -1.73 11.38
C GLU A 49 -7.48 -0.68 11.43
N ASN A 50 -7.26 0.06 10.34
CA ASN A 50 -6.24 1.10 10.22
C ASN A 50 -4.80 0.61 10.44
N ILE A 51 -4.50 -0.65 10.17
CA ILE A 51 -3.15 -1.20 10.23
C ILE A 51 -2.80 -1.88 8.91
N THR A 52 -1.69 -1.45 8.31
CA THR A 52 -1.10 -2.09 7.12
C THR A 52 0.23 -2.72 7.50
N ASN A 53 0.35 -4.03 7.28
CA ASN A 53 1.63 -4.74 7.38
C ASN A 53 2.27 -4.77 6.01
N PHE A 54 3.59 -4.68 5.96
CA PHE A 54 4.33 -4.92 4.73
C PHE A 54 5.61 -5.68 5.00
N ASN A 55 5.93 -6.58 4.08
CA ASN A 55 7.07 -7.47 4.15
C ASN A 55 7.85 -7.32 2.86
N GLY A 56 9.16 -7.31 2.95
CA GLY A 56 10.00 -7.19 1.77
C GLY A 56 11.34 -7.91 1.91
N GLU A 57 11.94 -8.12 0.76
CA GLU A 57 13.29 -8.63 0.62
C GLU A 57 13.89 -8.00 -0.64
N PHE A 58 15.08 -7.44 -0.51
CA PHE A 58 15.86 -6.93 -1.63
C PHE A 58 17.11 -7.79 -1.78
N LYS A 59 17.37 -8.28 -3.00
CA LYS A 59 18.50 -9.20 -3.25
C LYS A 59 19.78 -8.48 -3.67
N GLN A 60 19.68 -7.22 -4.09
CA GLN A 60 20.83 -6.42 -4.49
C GLN A 60 20.62 -4.92 -4.25
N GLY A 61 21.65 -4.11 -4.54
CA GLY A 61 21.60 -2.65 -4.52
C GLY A 61 22.21 -2.01 -3.27
N PHE A 62 22.72 -2.80 -2.32
CA PHE A 62 23.33 -2.33 -1.08
C PHE A 62 24.82 -2.68 -1.06
N ASP A 63 25.68 -1.69 -0.87
CA ASP A 63 27.15 -1.83 -0.90
C ASP A 63 27.79 -1.80 0.51
N GLU A 64 27.02 -1.40 1.52
CA GLU A 64 27.47 -1.26 2.90
C GLU A 64 26.36 -1.63 3.88
N ASN A 65 26.72 -2.27 5.00
CA ASN A 65 25.80 -2.51 6.11
C ASN A 65 25.68 -1.25 6.97
N ALA A 66 24.90 -0.28 6.51
CA ALA A 66 24.67 1.00 7.18
C ALA A 66 23.17 1.37 7.15
N PRO A 67 22.31 0.71 7.94
CA PRO A 67 20.85 0.89 7.88
C PRO A 67 20.38 2.33 8.16
N ASP A 68 21.17 3.16 8.85
CA ASP A 68 20.87 4.59 9.07
C ASP A 68 21.02 5.45 7.81
N LYS A 69 21.70 4.93 6.76
CA LYS A 69 21.89 5.63 5.48
C LYS A 69 20.86 5.25 4.43
N TYR A 70 20.03 4.24 4.66
CA TYR A 70 19.03 3.80 3.69
C TYR A 70 17.65 4.15 4.20
N PHE A 71 16.77 4.62 3.31
CA PHE A 71 15.44 5.09 3.69
C PHE A 71 14.37 4.49 2.80
N ILE A 72 13.19 4.32 3.38
CA ILE A 72 11.95 4.04 2.66
C ILE A 72 11.09 5.30 2.69
N ASN A 73 10.49 5.65 1.54
CA ASN A 73 9.44 6.64 1.47
C ASN A 73 8.23 6.05 0.72
N ILE A 74 7.04 6.14 1.32
CA ILE A 74 5.79 5.66 0.74
C ILE A 74 4.85 6.85 0.56
N GLY A 75 4.55 7.16 -0.70
CA GLY A 75 3.59 8.20 -1.09
C GLY A 75 3.93 9.61 -0.61
N GLY A 76 5.17 9.88 -0.17
CA GLY A 76 5.55 11.15 0.45
C GLY A 76 5.03 11.34 1.87
N VAL A 77 4.34 10.36 2.45
CA VAL A 77 3.69 10.45 3.76
C VAL A 77 4.49 9.72 4.83
N TYR A 78 4.89 8.49 4.55
CA TYR A 78 5.67 7.68 5.47
C TYR A 78 7.12 7.69 5.03
N GLN A 79 8.00 8.13 5.93
CA GLN A 79 9.44 8.13 5.72
C GLN A 79 10.14 7.62 6.98
N GLY A 80 11.11 6.74 6.80
CA GLY A 80 11.94 6.23 7.88
C GLY A 80 13.21 5.58 7.33
N THR A 81 14.23 5.50 8.16
CA THR A 81 15.45 4.75 7.87
C THR A 81 15.18 3.25 7.91
N PHE A 82 16.08 2.45 7.33
CA PHE A 82 16.06 1.01 7.50
C PHE A 82 16.22 0.63 8.98
N ALA A 83 16.96 1.43 9.77
CA ALA A 83 17.08 1.24 11.22
C ALA A 83 15.75 1.44 11.96
N ASP A 84 14.96 2.46 11.60
CA ASP A 84 13.63 2.72 12.19
C ASP A 84 12.67 1.54 12.00
N TYR A 85 12.80 0.85 10.86
CA TYR A 85 11.99 -0.32 10.51
C TYR A 85 12.67 -1.67 10.84
N ASN A 86 13.82 -1.63 11.54
CA ASN A 86 14.61 -2.82 11.89
C ASN A 86 14.95 -3.71 10.67
N ILE A 87 15.23 -3.08 9.53
CA ILE A 87 15.65 -3.73 8.30
C ILE A 87 17.16 -3.92 8.33
N THR A 88 17.60 -5.17 8.36
CA THR A 88 19.01 -5.54 8.33
C THR A 88 19.52 -5.58 6.89
N ILE A 89 20.72 -5.04 6.68
CA ILE A 89 21.41 -5.06 5.38
C ILE A 89 22.56 -6.05 5.47
N ASP A 90 22.58 -7.02 4.56
CA ASP A 90 23.71 -7.92 4.35
C ASP A 90 24.09 -7.82 2.87
N PRO A 91 25.03 -6.92 2.52
CA PRO A 91 25.38 -6.66 1.14
C PRO A 91 25.63 -7.97 0.35
N PRO A 92 25.05 -8.10 -0.86
CA PRO A 92 24.47 -7.03 -1.66
C PRO A 92 23.00 -6.70 -1.35
N GLY A 93 22.34 -7.41 -0.43
CA GLY A 93 20.89 -7.35 -0.20
C GLY A 93 20.46 -6.77 1.14
N ALA A 94 19.15 -6.77 1.37
CA ALA A 94 18.53 -6.37 2.63
C ALA A 94 17.25 -7.17 2.89
N GLY A 95 17.14 -7.75 4.09
CA GLY A 95 16.01 -8.58 4.49
C GLY A 95 16.28 -10.08 4.53
N PRO A 96 15.22 -10.90 4.67
CA PRO A 96 13.80 -10.52 4.72
C PRO A 96 13.45 -9.66 5.95
N TRP A 97 12.49 -8.75 5.79
CA TRP A 97 12.08 -7.82 6.84
C TRP A 97 10.56 -7.62 6.87
N LYS A 98 10.05 -7.14 8.01
CA LYS A 98 8.63 -6.84 8.23
C LYS A 98 8.48 -5.53 8.99
N ALA A 99 7.55 -4.70 8.54
CA ALA A 99 7.19 -3.47 9.21
C ALA A 99 5.65 -3.29 9.21
N THR A 100 5.20 -2.41 10.11
CA THR A 100 3.79 -2.10 10.30
C THR A 100 3.62 -0.59 10.28
N LEU A 101 2.65 -0.11 9.51
CA LEU A 101 2.31 1.30 9.42
C LEU A 101 0.82 1.52 9.77
N PRO A 102 0.49 2.64 10.42
CA PRO A 102 -0.89 3.05 10.60
C PRO A 102 -1.47 3.45 9.23
N GLY A 103 -2.65 2.97 8.91
CA GLY A 103 -3.33 3.24 7.64
C GLY A 103 -4.07 2.01 7.10
N ASN A 104 -5.02 2.24 6.20
CA ASN A 104 -5.71 1.16 5.48
C ASN A 104 -5.11 0.97 4.09
N LEU A 105 -5.06 -0.27 3.62
CA LEU A 105 -4.65 -0.56 2.25
C LEU A 105 -5.60 0.09 1.23
N SER A 106 -6.87 0.25 1.58
CA SER A 106 -7.85 1.00 0.78
C SER A 106 -7.57 2.51 0.70
N SER A 107 -6.82 3.07 1.66
CA SER A 107 -6.40 4.47 1.69
C SER A 107 -5.08 4.73 0.97
N LEU A 108 -4.27 3.68 0.76
CA LEU A 108 -3.33 3.64 -0.35
C LEU A 108 -4.20 3.55 -1.60
N ASP A 109 -4.80 4.66 -2.00
CA ASP A 109 -5.78 4.69 -3.08
C ASP A 109 -5.09 4.40 -4.42
N VAL A 110 -4.87 3.11 -4.67
CA VAL A 110 -4.36 2.56 -5.93
C VAL A 110 -5.40 2.71 -7.04
N SER A 111 -6.61 3.20 -6.73
CA SER A 111 -7.62 3.59 -7.71
C SER A 111 -7.36 4.98 -8.30
N SER A 112 -6.52 5.80 -7.65
CA SER A 112 -5.93 6.95 -8.32
C SER A 112 -5.10 6.43 -9.49
N LYS A 113 -5.38 6.90 -10.70
CA LYS A 113 -4.78 6.44 -11.98
C LYS A 113 -3.23 6.44 -12.04
N ASN A 114 -2.57 6.88 -10.96
CA ASN A 114 -1.13 7.09 -10.88
C ASN A 114 -0.42 6.14 -9.91
N GLY A 115 -1.14 5.31 -9.13
CA GLY A 115 -0.54 4.42 -8.12
C GLY A 115 0.13 5.16 -6.96
N VAL A 116 0.45 4.46 -5.87
CA VAL A 116 1.25 5.03 -4.77
C VAL A 116 2.71 4.65 -4.99
N ALA A 117 3.61 5.63 -4.98
CA ALA A 117 5.04 5.39 -5.14
C ALA A 117 5.67 4.86 -3.84
N PHE A 118 6.50 3.84 -3.98
CA PHE A 118 7.43 3.36 -2.97
C PHE A 118 8.84 3.66 -3.45
N MET A 119 9.57 4.48 -2.71
CA MET A 119 10.94 4.85 -3.02
C MET A 119 11.91 4.29 -1.98
N VAL A 120 13.05 3.80 -2.45
CA VAL A 120 14.19 3.44 -1.61
C VAL A 120 15.30 4.44 -1.89
N PHE A 121 15.91 4.98 -0.83
CA PHE A 121 16.99 5.96 -0.93
C PHE A 121 18.29 5.43 -0.29
N LYS A 122 19.42 5.94 -0.77
CA LYS A 122 20.69 5.99 -0.06
C LYS A 122 21.03 7.44 0.20
N GLU A 123 21.05 7.83 1.47
CA GLU A 123 21.16 9.21 1.92
C GLU A 123 20.08 10.08 1.26
N ASN A 124 20.47 11.01 0.40
CA ASN A 124 19.54 11.89 -0.32
C ASN A 124 19.27 11.46 -1.77
N ASN A 125 19.82 10.32 -2.21
CA ASN A 125 19.70 9.85 -3.58
C ASN A 125 18.67 8.71 -3.66
N VAL A 126 17.75 8.81 -4.62
CA VAL A 126 16.82 7.72 -4.95
C VAL A 126 17.65 6.57 -5.53
N LEU A 127 17.59 5.40 -4.89
CA LEU A 127 18.12 4.16 -5.46
C LEU A 127 17.14 3.60 -6.50
N GLU A 128 15.88 3.46 -6.12
CA GLU A 128 14.83 2.98 -7.00
C GLU A 128 13.45 3.45 -6.53
N LEU A 129 12.51 3.53 -7.47
CA LEU A 129 11.10 3.76 -7.23
C LEU A 129 10.30 2.61 -7.86
N ALA A 130 9.34 2.08 -7.11
CA ALA A 130 8.33 1.15 -7.59
C ALA A 130 6.93 1.72 -7.35
N LEU A 131 5.98 1.36 -8.19
CA LEU A 131 4.56 1.63 -7.94
C LEU A 131 3.94 0.47 -7.17
N ILE A 132 3.15 0.79 -6.15
CA ILE A 132 2.34 -0.17 -5.42
C ILE A 132 1.09 -0.43 -6.25
N TRP A 133 0.85 -1.70 -6.60
CA TRP A 133 -0.31 -2.17 -7.34
C TRP A 133 -1.17 -3.07 -6.46
N PRO A 134 -2.51 -3.05 -6.57
CA PRO A 134 -3.32 -4.05 -5.90
C PRO A 134 -2.98 -5.42 -6.50
N SER A 135 -2.76 -6.43 -5.68
CA SER A 135 -2.78 -7.79 -6.20
C SER A 135 -4.22 -8.16 -6.53
N ALA A 136 -4.43 -9.04 -7.51
CA ALA A 136 -5.76 -9.44 -7.97
C ALA A 136 -6.71 -9.74 -6.78
N CYS A 137 -7.78 -8.94 -6.73
CA CYS A 137 -9.00 -9.15 -5.98
C CYS A 137 -10.00 -9.80 -6.96
#